data_AF-A0A5E6RJD5-F1
#
_entry.id   AF-A0A5E6RJD5-F1
#
_cell.length_a   1.000
_cell.length_b   1.000
_cell.length_c   1.000
_cell.angle_alpha   90.00
_cell.angle_beta   90.00
_cell.angle_gamma   90.00
#
_symmetry.space_group_name_H-M   'P 1'
#
loop_
_entity.id
_entity.type
_entity.pdbx_description
1 polymer ?
#
loop_
_entity_poly.entity_id
_entity_poly.type
_entity_poly.pdbx_seq_one_letter_code
_entity_poly.pdbx_strand_id
1 'polypeptide(L)' 'MIEKFTKWDSIDYLKTDEGLVTYLEVCLDEAGEDLRFIAKVHGTLARARLRMLGDAQKCSRKGLVRL' A
#
# COMPACT_ATOMS: atom_id res chain seq x y z
N MET A 1 -25.49 22.26 2.50
CA MET A 1 -25.07 21.08 1.71
C MET A 1 -23.86 20.50 2.42
N ILE A 2 -23.90 19.26 2.88
CA ILE A 2 -22.80 18.66 3.66
C ILE A 2 -21.97 17.83 2.68
N GLU A 3 -20.83 18.36 2.28
CA GLU A 3 -19.88 17.67 1.40
C GLU A 3 -19.09 16.65 2.22
N LYS A 4 -19.31 15.36 1.95
CA LYS A 4 -18.58 14.27 2.62
C LYS A 4 -17.30 13.98 1.85
N PHE A 5 -16.19 14.53 2.32
CA PHE A 5 -14.87 14.16 1.82
C PHE A 5 -14.39 12.88 2.49
N THR A 6 -14.05 11.88 1.69
CA THR A 6 -13.37 10.68 2.16
C THR A 6 -11.86 10.94 2.15
N LYS A 7 -11.15 10.41 3.15
CA LYS A 7 -9.69 10.56 3.22
C LYS A 7 -9.08 9.73 2.09
N TRP A 8 -8.50 10.40 1.10
CA TRP A 8 -7.80 9.77 -0.01
C TRP A 8 -6.40 9.32 0.44
N ASP A 9 -6.05 8.08 0.13
CA ASP A 9 -4.71 7.52 0.38
C ASP A 9 -4.25 6.75 -0.86
N SER A 10 -3.03 7.03 -1.34
CA SER A 10 -2.47 6.39 -2.53
C SER A 10 -2.33 4.87 -2.35
N ILE A 11 -2.20 4.41 -1.10
CA ILE A 11 -2.11 2.98 -0.75
C ILE A 11 -3.37 2.20 -1.16
N ASP A 12 -4.54 2.85 -1.26
CA ASP A 12 -5.78 2.16 -1.66
C ASP A 12 -5.77 1.67 -3.12
N TYR A 13 -4.89 2.25 -3.94
CA TYR A 13 -4.77 1.93 -5.36
C TYR A 13 -3.55 1.04 -5.66
N LEU A 14 -2.55 1.01 -4.78
CA LEU A 14 -1.43 0.08 -4.88
C LEU A 14 -1.85 -1.30 -4.35
N LYS A 15 -2.39 -2.15 -5.25
CA LYS A 15 -2.83 -3.53 -4.94
C LYS A 15 -1.94 -4.62 -5.54
N THR A 16 -1.04 -4.26 -6.45
CA THR A 16 -0.14 -5.19 -7.14
C THR A 16 1.32 -4.80 -6.89
N ASP A 17 2.21 -5.79 -6.91
CA ASP A 17 3.66 -5.56 -6.86
C ASP A 17 4.14 -4.68 -8.02
N GLU A 18 3.56 -4.84 -9.22
CA GLU A 18 3.83 -3.98 -10.37
C GLU A 18 3.49 -2.51 -10.09
N GLY A 19 2.33 -2.25 -9.47
CA GLY A 19 1.93 -0.89 -9.10
C GLY A 19 2.82 -0.26 -8.04
N LEU A 20 3.38 -1.06 -7.12
CA LEU A 20 4.39 -0.60 -6.15
C LEU A 20 5.70 -0.18 -6.85
N VAL A 21 6.15 -0.95 -7.84
CA VAL A 21 7.38 -0.65 -8.59
C VAL A 21 7.20 0.60 -9.43
N THR A 22 6.11 0.69 -10.22
CA THR A 22 5.83 1.88 -11.04
C THR A 22 5.68 3.13 -10.17
N TYR A 23 5.03 3.03 -9.01
CA TYR A 23 4.93 4.16 -8.07
C TYR A 23 6.30 4.60 -7.55
N LEU A 24 7.19 3.64 -7.22
CA LEU A 24 8.54 3.96 -6.79
C LEU A 24 9.37 4.60 -7.90
N GLU A 25 9.28 4.10 -9.13
CA GLU A 25 10.01 4.65 -10.29
C GLU A 25 9.61 6.09 -10.57
N VAL A 26 8.31 6.39 -10.61
CA VAL A 26 7.81 7.76 -10.78
C VAL A 26 8.23 8.64 -9.61
N CYS A 27 8.19 8.12 -8.38
CA CYS A 27 8.65 8.85 -7.21
C CYS A 27 10.15 9.14 -7.28
N LEU A 28 10.98 8.22 -7.78
CA LEU A 28 12.42 8.43 -7.90
C LEU A 28 12.78 9.43 -9.00
N ASP A 29 12.02 9.43 -10.10
CA ASP A 29 12.16 10.42 -11.18
C ASP A 29 11.82 11.84 -10.68
N GLU A 30 10.78 11.97 -9.85
CA GLU A 30 10.40 13.27 -9.26
C GLU A 30 11.23 13.68 -8.01
N ALA A 31 11.73 12.72 -7.23
CA ALA A 31 12.35 13.00 -5.94
C ALA A 31 13.70 13.73 -6.02
N GLY A 32 14.41 13.64 -7.15
CA GLY A 32 15.77 14.17 -7.28
C GLY A 32 16.68 13.69 -6.14
N GLU A 33 17.16 14.61 -5.30
CA GLU A 33 18.02 14.34 -4.12
C GLU A 33 17.30 14.39 -2.77
N ASP A 34 15.96 14.44 -2.74
CA ASP A 34 15.23 14.65 -1.50
C ASP A 34 15.05 13.34 -0.69
N LEU A 35 16.05 13.03 0.13
CA LEU A 35 16.09 11.83 0.99
C LEU A 35 14.86 11.68 1.89
N ARG A 36 14.23 12.79 2.29
CA ARG A 36 13.00 12.79 3.10
C ARG A 36 11.80 12.25 2.33
N PHE A 37 11.75 12.55 1.03
CA PHE A 37 10.71 12.07 0.15
C PHE A 37 10.87 10.56 -0.08
N ILE A 38 12.09 10.10 -0.37
CA ILE A 38 12.40 8.68 -0.55
C ILE A 38 12.03 7.86 0.69
N ALA A 39 12.36 8.34 1.89
CA ALA A 39 11.99 7.67 3.14
C ALA A 39 10.46 7.56 3.32
N LYS A 40 9.72 8.60 2.93
CA LYS A 40 8.25 8.62 3.03
C LYS A 40 7.59 7.68 2.02
N VAL A 41 8.10 7.62 0.79
CA VAL A 41 7.66 6.67 -0.24
C VAL A 41 7.93 5.25 0.23
N HIS A 42 9.14 4.98 0.76
CA HIS A 42 9.50 3.66 1.28
C HIS A 42 8.57 3.20 2.43
N GLY A 43 8.26 4.09 3.38
CA GLY A 43 7.28 3.78 4.44
C GLY A 43 5.86 3.54 3.91
N THR A 44 5.50 4.16 2.80
CA THR A 44 4.20 3.97 2.13
C THR A 44 4.16 2.61 1.41
N LEU A 45 5.23 2.23 0.71
CA LEU A 45 5.39 0.91 0.09
C LEU A 45 5.36 -0.21 1.13
N ALA A 46 6.05 -0.04 2.26
CA ALA A 46 6.06 -1.02 3.35
C ALA A 46 4.65 -1.26 3.91
N ARG A 47 3.86 -0.20 4.10
CA ARG A 47 2.46 -0.31 4.56
C ARG A 47 1.56 -0.96 3.52
N ALA A 48 1.71 -0.60 2.24
CA ALA A 48 0.97 -1.22 1.15
C ALA A 48 1.24 -2.73 1.07
N ARG A 49 2.52 -3.13 1.15
CA ARG A 49 2.92 -4.54 1.14
C ARG A 49 2.40 -5.31 2.36
N LEU A 50 2.43 -4.71 3.55
CA LEU A 50 1.84 -5.30 4.75
C LEU A 50 0.33 -5.52 4.59
N ARG A 51 -0.39 -4.59 3.94
CA ARG A 51 -1.83 -4.73 3.68
C ARG A 51 -2.11 -5.89 2.70
N MET A 52 -1.34 -5.99 1.61
CA MET A 52 -1.47 -7.11 0.66
C MET A 52 -1.25 -8.47 1.33
N LEU A 53 -0.23 -8.58 2.19
CA LEU A 53 0.07 -9.81 2.92
C LEU A 53 -0.94 -10.10 4.05
N GLY A 54 -1.43 -9.06 4.72
CA GLY A 54 -2.42 -9.17 5.79
C GLY A 54 -3.78 -9.68 5.31
N ASP A 55 -4.18 -9.33 4.08
CA ASP A 55 -5.39 -9.88 3.45
C ASP A 55 -5.20 -11.35 3.03
N ALA A 56 -3.99 -11.75 2.60
CA ALA A 56 -3.69 -13.15 2.32
C ALA A 56 -3.77 -14.06 3.57
N GLN A 57 -3.41 -13.55 4.76
CA GLN A 57 -3.49 -14.29 6.02
C GLN A 57 -4.93 -14.54 6.49
N LYS A 58 -5.91 -13.72 6.09
CA LYS A 58 -7.33 -13.90 6.47
C LYS A 58 -8.00 -15.10 5.80
N CYS A 59 -7.36 -15.75 4.83
CA CYS A 59 -7.90 -16.93 4.14
C CYS A 59 -7.69 -18.27 4.86
N SER A 60 -7.03 -18.35 6.02
CA SER A 60 -6.82 -19.61 6.74
C SER A 60 -7.36 -19.63 8.18
N ARG A 61 -8.65 -19.34 8.36
CA ARG A 61 -9.41 -19.68 9.60
C ARG A 61 -10.86 -20.08 9.34
N LYS A 62 -11.13 -20.86 8.29
CA LYS A 62 -12.39 -21.61 8.13
C LYS A 62 -12.09 -22.98 7.55
N GLY A 63 -11.57 -23.86 8.39
CA GLY A 63 -11.28 -25.22 7.95
C GLY A 63 -10.62 -26.10 9.00
N LEU A 64 -10.98 -26.02 10.29
CA LEU A 64 -10.62 -27.08 11.23
C LEU A 64 -11.47 -27.07 12.50
N VAL A 65 -12.76 -27.42 12.38
CA VAL A 65 -13.45 -28.21 13.41
C VAL A 65 -14.59 -28.97 12.75
N ARG A 66 -14.31 -30.23 12.42
CA ARG A 66 -15.31 -31.30 12.35
C ARG A 66 -14.73 -32.46 13.15
N LEU A 67 -14.97 -32.43 14.45
CA LEU A 67 -15.03 -33.58 15.34
C LEU A 67 -16.20 -33.32 16.29
#